data_AF-A0A949APT9-F1
#
_entry.id   AF-A0A949APT9-F1
#
_cell.length_a   1.000
_cell.length_b   1.000
_cell.length_c   1.000
_cell.angle_alpha   90.00
_cell.angle_beta   90.00
_cell.angle_gamma   90.00
#
_symmetry.space_group_name_H-M   'P 1'
#
loop_
_entity.id
_entity.type
_entity.pdbx_description
1 polymer ?
#
loop_
_entity_poly.entity_id
_entity_poly.type
_entity_poly.pdbx_seq_one_letter_code
_entity_poly.pdbx_strand_id
1 'polypeptide(L)'
;MECERLQRLVKSWYAQVQEESMAPARMVSFMEKHIAECAFCLADPLVRQDIAKITAIILPPTKIRKPTGEEEDALAAGPEEESDILADDELPEDDDAGTEDDDTDDEVEALEDEELEEDDLEEDE
;
A
#
# COMPACT_ATOMS: atom_id res chain seq x y z
N MET A 1 -8.35 -4.23 12.55
CA MET A 1 -6.89 -4.27 12.40
C MET A 1 -6.28 -3.46 13.52
N GLU A 2 -5.45 -4.09 14.34
CA GLU A 2 -4.95 -3.52 15.60
C GLU A 2 -3.60 -2.80 15.45
N CYS A 3 -2.90 -2.95 14.31
CA CYS A 3 -1.59 -2.33 14.10
C CYS A 3 -1.71 -0.82 13.82
N GLU A 4 -1.34 0.01 14.77
CA GLU A 4 -1.38 1.48 14.63
C GLU A 4 -0.43 1.99 13.54
N ARG A 5 0.73 1.35 13.35
CA ARG A 5 1.69 1.71 12.30
C ARG A 5 1.09 1.52 10.91
N LEU A 6 0.46 0.36 10.66
CA LEU A 6 -0.24 0.10 9.41
C LEU A 6 -1.39 1.09 9.20
N GLN A 7 -2.17 1.41 10.24
CA GLN A 7 -3.24 2.40 10.12
C GLN A 7 -2.75 3.79 9.68
N ARG A 8 -1.61 4.26 10.19
CA ARG A 8 -1.01 5.54 9.75
C ARG A 8 -0.52 5.48 8.31
N LEU A 9 0.18 4.40 7.95
CA LEU A 9 0.67 4.18 6.59
C LEU A 9 -0.47 4.13 5.57
N VAL A 10 -1.53 3.38 5.88
CA VAL A 10 -2.72 3.28 5.03
C VAL A 10 -3.35 4.65 4.79
N LYS A 11 -3.47 5.50 5.82
CA LYS A 11 -3.99 6.87 5.66
C LYS A 11 -3.10 7.72 4.75
N SER A 12 -1.78 7.64 4.92
CA SER A 12 -0.81 8.36 4.10
C SER A 12 -0.86 7.90 2.63
N TRP A 13 -0.81 6.58 2.38
CA TRP A 13 -0.92 6.03 1.04
C TRP A 13 -2.27 6.33 0.39
N TYR A 14 -3.35 6.32 1.18
CA TYR A 14 -4.67 6.68 0.67
C TYR A 14 -4.74 8.15 0.23
N ALA A 15 -4.14 9.06 0.99
CA ALA A 15 -4.02 10.47 0.58
C ALA A 15 -3.22 10.58 -0.72
N GLN A 16 -2.08 9.90 -0.82
CA GLN A 16 -1.26 9.85 -2.03
C GLN A 16 -2.00 9.28 -3.24
N VAL A 17 -2.87 8.29 -3.04
CA VAL A 17 -3.75 7.75 -4.08
C VAL A 17 -4.82 8.75 -4.50
N GLN A 18 -5.38 9.54 -3.57
CA GLN A 18 -6.31 10.62 -3.91
C GLN A 18 -5.64 11.79 -4.64
N GLU A 19 -4.38 12.08 -4.31
CA GLU A 19 -3.56 13.10 -4.97
C GLU A 19 -2.97 12.61 -6.31
N GLU A 20 -3.35 11.43 -6.79
CA GLU A 20 -2.88 10.78 -8.03
C GLU A 20 -1.35 10.55 -8.08
N SER A 21 -0.65 10.81 -6.98
CA SER A 21 0.80 10.59 -6.82
C SER A 21 1.18 9.10 -6.70
N MET A 22 0.20 8.23 -6.41
CA MET A 22 0.39 6.79 -6.26
C MET A 22 -0.77 6.00 -6.88
N ALA A 23 -0.45 4.95 -7.62
CA ALA A 23 -1.47 4.02 -8.14
C ALA A 23 -2.09 3.18 -7.00
N PRO A 24 -3.42 2.96 -6.97
CA PRO A 24 -4.09 2.16 -5.94
C PRO A 24 -3.53 0.73 -5.81
N ALA A 25 -3.12 0.11 -6.92
CA ALA A 25 -2.49 -1.21 -6.92
C ALA A 25 -1.15 -1.23 -6.14
N ARG A 26 -0.39 -0.13 -6.19
CA ARG A 26 0.87 0.03 -5.46
C ARG A 26 0.63 0.14 -3.96
N MET A 27 -0.42 0.86 -3.55
CA MET A 27 -0.86 0.93 -2.15
C MET A 27 -1.18 -0.46 -1.59
N VAL A 28 -1.90 -1.31 -2.34
CA VAL A 28 -2.18 -2.71 -1.93
C VAL A 28 -0.89 -3.50 -1.73
N SER A 29 0.05 -3.39 -2.68
CA SER A 29 1.34 -4.07 -2.58
C SER A 29 2.13 -3.65 -1.33
N PHE A 30 2.07 -2.37 -0.95
CA PHE A 30 2.71 -1.89 0.28
C PHE A 30 2.03 -2.41 1.55
N MET A 31 0.70 -2.50 1.56
CA MET A 31 -0.03 -3.12 2.66
C MET A 31 0.40 -4.59 2.85
N GLU A 32 0.51 -5.35 1.75
CA GLU A 32 0.94 -6.76 1.81
C GLU A 32 2.38 -6.93 2.29
N LYS A 33 3.30 -6.08 1.81
CA LYS A 33 4.69 -6.06 2.30
C LYS A 33 4.77 -5.77 3.79
N HIS A 34 4.02 -4.76 4.26
CA HIS A 34 3.99 -4.44 5.68
C HIS A 34 3.47 -5.59 6.54
N ILE A 35 2.44 -6.33 6.09
CA ILE A 35 1.99 -7.52 6.81
C ILE A 35 3.11 -8.55 6.90
N ALA A 36 3.85 -8.80 5.82
CA ALA A 36 4.94 -9.78 5.82
C ALA A 36 6.09 -9.41 6.75
N GLU A 37 6.36 -8.11 6.94
CA GLU A 37 7.46 -7.59 7.77
C GLU A 37 7.05 -7.32 9.22
N CYS A 38 5.75 -7.12 9.49
CA CYS A 38 5.25 -6.78 10.82
C CYS A 38 4.71 -8.01 11.55
N ALA A 39 5.42 -8.46 12.59
CA ALA A 39 5.01 -9.59 13.44
C ALA A 39 3.61 -9.40 14.06
N PHE A 40 3.21 -8.17 14.34
CA PHE A 40 1.90 -7.85 14.88
C PHE A 40 0.79 -8.03 13.83
N CYS A 41 1.04 -7.63 12.58
CA CYS A 41 0.11 -7.89 11.47
C CYS A 41 0.08 -9.38 11.08
N LEU A 42 1.18 -10.13 11.22
CA LEU A 42 1.19 -11.57 11.00
C LEU A 42 0.34 -12.33 12.02
N ALA A 43 0.31 -11.85 13.27
CA ALA A 43 -0.46 -12.47 14.34
C ALA A 43 -1.97 -12.17 14.28
N ASP A 44 -2.36 -11.07 13.62
CA ASP A 44 -3.76 -10.65 13.52
C ASP A 44 -4.45 -11.22 12.27
N PRO A 45 -5.40 -12.17 12.40
CA PRO A 45 -6.14 -12.69 11.25
C PRO A 45 -7.15 -11.68 10.67
N LEU A 46 -7.49 -10.61 11.42
CA LEU A 46 -8.43 -9.58 10.97
C LEU A 46 -7.78 -8.60 9.98
N VAL A 47 -6.46 -8.44 9.99
CA VAL A 47 -5.73 -7.51 9.11
C VAL A 47 -6.03 -7.76 7.64
N ARG A 48 -6.13 -9.02 7.23
CA ARG A 48 -6.41 -9.39 5.82
C ARG A 48 -7.83 -9.00 5.41
N GLN A 49 -8.80 -9.09 6.31
CA GLN A 49 -10.17 -8.66 6.03
C GLN A 49 -10.25 -7.14 5.89
N ASP A 50 -9.54 -6.39 6.72
CA ASP A 50 -9.56 -4.94 6.64
C ASP A 50 -8.84 -4.41 5.41
N ILE A 51 -7.73 -5.03 5.00
CA ILE A 51 -7.06 -4.68 3.73
C ILE A 51 -7.94 -4.98 2.54
N ALA A 52 -8.70 -6.09 2.54
CA ALA A 52 -9.66 -6.37 1.49
C ALA A 52 -10.76 -5.27 1.41
N LYS A 53 -11.25 -4.78 2.55
CA LYS A 53 -12.22 -3.66 2.59
C LYS A 53 -11.60 -2.37 2.04
N ILE A 54 -10.38 -2.03 2.47
CA ILE A 54 -9.65 -0.84 1.98
C ILE A 54 -9.44 -0.95 0.47
N THR A 55 -9.00 -2.10 -0.02
CA THR A 55 -8.79 -2.38 -1.44
C THR A 55 -10.08 -2.20 -2.24
N ALA A 56 -11.21 -2.68 -1.74
CA ALA A 56 -12.50 -2.51 -2.40
C ALA A 56 -12.96 -1.03 -2.46
N ILE A 57 -12.49 -0.18 -1.55
CA ILE A 57 -12.78 1.27 -1.56
C ILE A 57 -11.90 1.99 -2.60
N ILE A 58 -10.58 1.71 -2.61
CA ILE A 58 -9.63 2.38 -3.52
C ILE A 58 -9.65 1.83 -4.93
N LEU A 59 -9.96 0.55 -5.08
CA LEU A 59 -10.04 -0.16 -6.34
C LEU A 59 -11.47 -0.69 -6.46
N PRO A 60 -12.47 0.21 -6.64
CA PRO A 60 -13.84 -0.21 -6.77
C PRO A 60 -13.90 -1.24 -7.91
N PRO A 61 -14.59 -2.38 -7.72
CA PRO A 61 -14.67 -3.42 -8.72
C PRO A 61 -15.26 -2.79 -9.97
N THR A 62 -14.40 -2.48 -10.95
CA THR A 62 -14.86 -2.17 -12.29
C THR A 62 -15.72 -3.34 -12.68
N LYS A 63 -16.94 -3.03 -13.10
CA LYS A 63 -17.92 -3.98 -13.60
C LYS A 63 -17.24 -4.80 -14.69
N ILE A 64 -16.58 -5.89 -14.34
CA ILE A 64 -16.38 -7.02 -15.22
C ILE A 64 -17.82 -7.47 -15.43
N ARG A 65 -18.42 -7.01 -16.54
CA ARG A 65 -19.60 -7.66 -17.08
C ARG A 65 -19.21 -9.13 -17.16
N LYS A 66 -19.74 -9.91 -16.23
CA LYS A 66 -19.86 -11.34 -16.35
C LYS A 66 -20.40 -11.59 -17.76
N PRO A 67 -19.69 -12.26 -18.69
CA PRO A 67 -20.32 -12.72 -19.91
C PRO A 67 -21.26 -13.87 -19.51
N THR A 68 -22.41 -13.53 -18.92
CA THR A 68 -23.59 -14.40 -18.92
C THR A 68 -24.34 -14.09 -20.21
N GLY A 69 -24.06 -14.92 -21.20
CA GLY A 69 -24.83 -15.07 -22.42
C GLY A 69 -24.86 -16.55 -22.79
N GLU A 70 -25.23 -17.41 -21.84
CA GLU A 70 -25.87 -18.67 -22.20
C GLU A 70 -27.28 -18.30 -22.63
N GLU A 71 -27.57 -18.40 -23.93
CA GLU A 71 -28.68 -19.18 -24.50
C GLU A 71 -28.75 -18.96 -26.03
N GLU A 72 -28.67 -20.09 -26.75
CA GLU A 72 -29.19 -20.33 -28.10
C GLU A 72 -28.52 -19.62 -29.30
N ASP A 73 -27.65 -20.33 -30.03
CA ASP A 73 -27.97 -20.80 -31.39
C ASP A 73 -26.76 -21.55 -31.98
N ALA A 74 -27.03 -22.75 -32.49
CA ALA A 74 -26.06 -23.50 -33.27
C ALA A 74 -25.88 -22.86 -34.64
N LEU A 75 -24.62 -22.68 -35.05
CA LEU A 75 -24.18 -22.45 -36.45
C LEU A 75 -24.44 -21.05 -37.02
N ALA A 76 -23.39 -20.21 -37.14
CA ALA A 76 -23.00 -19.57 -38.41
C ALA A 76 -21.89 -18.49 -38.26
N ALA A 77 -20.74 -18.80 -38.86
CA ALA A 77 -19.97 -17.94 -39.77
C ALA A 77 -19.36 -16.60 -39.30
N GLY A 78 -18.02 -16.55 -39.32
CA GLY A 78 -17.25 -15.34 -39.65
C GLY A 78 -15.79 -15.44 -39.20
N PRO A 79 -14.80 -15.42 -40.10
CA PRO A 79 -13.40 -15.73 -39.78
C PRO A 79 -12.70 -14.52 -39.15
N GLU A 80 -11.93 -14.79 -38.10
CA GLU A 80 -10.90 -13.89 -37.55
C GLU A 80 -9.66 -13.96 -38.46
N GLU A 81 -9.49 -12.92 -39.29
CA GLU A 81 -8.29 -12.74 -40.12
C GLU A 81 -7.09 -12.29 -39.27
N GLU A 82 -5.96 -12.83 -39.70
CA GLU A 82 -4.63 -12.83 -39.11
C GLU A 82 -3.96 -11.44 -39.18
N SER A 83 -3.07 -11.14 -38.23
CA SER A 83 -1.80 -10.46 -38.54
C SER A 83 -0.74 -10.74 -37.49
N ASP A 84 0.12 -11.66 -37.90
CA ASP A 84 1.50 -11.94 -37.50
C ASP A 84 2.39 -10.70 -37.59
N ILE A 85 3.29 -10.47 -36.61
CA ILE A 85 4.74 -10.17 -36.76
C ILE A 85 5.36 -9.85 -35.38
N LEU A 86 6.16 -10.73 -34.79
CA LEU A 86 7.62 -10.93 -34.90
C LEU A 86 8.46 -10.09 -33.89
N ALA A 87 9.40 -10.83 -33.29
CA ALA A 87 10.45 -10.47 -32.35
C ALA A 87 11.17 -9.12 -32.58
N ASP A 88 11.51 -8.45 -31.48
CA ASP A 88 12.82 -7.79 -31.35
C ASP A 88 13.20 -7.63 -29.86
N ASP A 89 14.34 -8.22 -29.54
CA ASP A 89 15.09 -8.18 -28.30
C ASP A 89 16.10 -7.04 -28.44
N GLU A 90 15.90 -5.91 -27.75
CA GLU A 90 16.99 -4.98 -27.48
C GLU A 90 16.71 -4.21 -26.18
N LEU A 91 17.41 -4.64 -25.12
CA LEU A 91 17.58 -3.90 -23.87
C LEU A 91 18.67 -2.84 -24.08
N PRO A 92 18.41 -1.55 -23.86
CA PRO A 92 19.45 -0.62 -23.49
C PRO A 92 19.64 -0.66 -21.97
N GLU A 93 20.83 -1.11 -21.56
CA GLU A 93 21.45 -0.78 -20.28
C GLU A 93 21.73 0.73 -20.24
N ASP A 94 21.09 1.46 -19.33
CA ASP A 94 21.51 2.82 -18.97
C ASP A 94 21.90 2.83 -17.50
N ASP A 95 23.22 2.86 -17.32
CA ASP A 95 23.95 3.08 -16.09
C ASP A 95 23.92 4.59 -15.82
N ASP A 96 23.10 5.05 -14.86
CA ASP A 96 23.28 6.39 -14.27
C ASP A 96 23.64 6.23 -12.79
N ALA A 97 24.94 6.26 -12.56
CA ALA A 97 25.57 6.41 -11.27
C ALA A 97 25.41 7.85 -10.77
N GLY A 98 24.85 8.04 -9.58
CA GLY A 98 24.84 9.37 -8.97
C GLY A 98 24.27 9.39 -7.57
N THR A 99 25.16 9.39 -6.58
CA THR A 99 24.88 9.43 -5.14
C THR A 99 24.00 10.63 -4.74
N GLU A 100 22.86 10.35 -4.11
CA GLU A 100 22.06 11.37 -3.42
C GLU A 100 22.53 11.38 -1.96
N ASP A 101 23.41 12.34 -1.66
CA ASP A 101 23.76 12.79 -0.33
C ASP A 101 22.52 13.42 0.31
N ASP A 102 21.75 12.64 1.07
CA ASP A 102 20.72 13.16 1.98
C ASP A 102 21.32 13.21 3.38
N ASP A 103 22.01 14.33 3.64
CA ASP A 103 22.41 14.79 4.96
C ASP A 103 21.12 15.21 5.70
N THR A 104 20.36 14.23 6.20
CA THR A 104 19.27 14.49 7.15
C THR A 104 19.87 14.63 8.54
N ASP A 105 20.15 15.88 8.88
CA ASP A 105 20.35 16.43 10.22
C ASP A 105 19.26 15.87 11.17
N ASP A 106 19.62 14.80 11.88
CA ASP A 106 18.85 14.24 13.00
C ASP A 106 18.94 15.26 14.15
N GLU A 107 18.07 16.26 14.09
CA GLU A 107 17.82 17.20 15.18
C GLU A 107 17.33 16.37 16.38
N VAL A 108 18.27 16.06 17.25
CA VAL A 108 18.03 15.46 18.56
C VAL A 108 17.16 16.41 19.38
N GLU A 109 15.85 16.21 19.34
CA GLU A 109 14.92 16.81 20.30
C GLU A 109 15.31 16.32 21.70
N ALA A 110 16.12 17.14 22.36
CA ALA A 110 16.48 17.01 23.76
C ALA A 110 15.20 17.14 24.59
N LEU A 111 14.58 16.00 24.90
CA LEU A 111 13.56 15.92 25.94
C LEU A 111 14.27 16.13 27.28
N GLU A 112 14.35 17.40 27.68
CA GLU A 112 14.55 17.84 29.05
C GLU A 112 13.33 17.37 29.87
N ASP A 113 13.36 16.11 30.34
CA ASP A 113 12.47 15.66 31.42
C ASP A 113 13.14 16.06 32.74
N GLU A 114 12.81 17.29 33.14
CA GLU A 114 13.25 17.94 34.36
C GLU A 114 12.76 17.14 35.58
N GLU A 115 13.76 16.83 36.40
CA GLU A 115 13.81 16.30 37.75
C GLU A 115 12.50 16.40 38.59
N LEU A 116 12.11 15.25 39.12
CA LEU A 116 11.02 15.03 40.06
C LEU A 116 11.33 15.71 41.42
N GLU A 117 10.83 16.92 41.64
CA GLU A 117 10.84 17.55 42.98
C GLU A 117 9.63 17.08 43.82
N GLU A 118 9.90 16.05 44.62
CA GLU A 118 9.45 15.79 45.99
C GLU A 118 8.56 16.87 46.66
N ASP A 119 7.24 16.69 46.60
CA ASP A 119 6.27 17.33 47.52
C ASP A 119 5.95 16.35 48.67
N ASP A 120 6.85 16.28 49.65
CA ASP A 120 6.57 15.77 51.00
C ASP A 120 6.86 16.92 51.98
N LEU A 121 5.91 17.85 52.08
CA LEU A 121 5.89 18.83 53.15
C LEU A 121 4.69 18.57 54.06
N GLU A 122 5.06 18.24 55.30
CA GLU A 122 4.29 17.93 56.48
C GLU A 122 3.12 18.89 56.74
N GLU A 123 1.94 18.37 57.14
CA GLU A 123 0.94 19.16 57.86
C GLU A 123 0.37 18.38 59.06
N ASP A 124 1.01 18.65 60.20
CA ASP A 124 0.43 19.10 61.49
C ASP A 124 -0.29 18.11 62.44
N GLU A 125 -0.33 18.57 63.69
CA GLU A 125 -0.29 17.89 64.99
C GLU A 125 -1.66 17.39 65.51
#